data_AF-A0A930AAQ0-F1
#
_entry.id   AF-A0A930AAQ0-F1
#
_cell.length_a   1.000
_cell.length_b   1.000
_cell.length_c   1.000
_cell.angle_alpha   90.00
_cell.angle_beta   90.00
_cell.angle_gamma   90.00
#
_symmetry.space_group_name_H-M   'P 1'
#
loop_
_entity.id
_entity.type
_entity.pdbx_description
1 polymer ?
#
loop_
_entity_poly.entity_id
_entity_poly.type
_entity_poly.pdbx_seq_one_letter_code
_entity_poly.pdbx_strand_id
1 'polypeptide(L)'
;MMKSSDIEKVETILTKIECLKKETSFLNSSKENGISDFCVRVNHVYFEIDGVLVQKILNIILEDFNYELNGYVEELKQLGVEYVDETA
;
A
#
# COMPACT_ATOMS: atom_id res chain seq x y z
N MET A 1 13.09 -28.17 -4.03
CA MET A 1 12.26 -27.95 -2.84
C MET A 1 12.74 -26.66 -2.19
N MET A 2 11.85 -25.72 -1.92
CA MET A 2 12.19 -24.44 -1.30
C MET A 2 12.64 -24.66 0.15
N LYS A 3 13.56 -23.84 0.66
CA LYS A 3 13.98 -23.93 2.06
C LYS A 3 12.87 -23.40 2.95
N SER A 4 12.73 -23.93 4.17
CA SER A 4 11.74 -23.45 5.14
C SER A 4 11.86 -21.94 5.40
N SER A 5 13.10 -21.43 5.46
CA SER A 5 13.37 -19.99 5.60
C SER A 5 12.86 -19.14 4.44
N ASP A 6 12.82 -19.71 3.23
CA ASP A 6 12.35 -18.98 2.05
C ASP A 6 10.82 -19.01 2.00
N ILE A 7 10.18 -20.08 2.51
CA ILE A 7 8.72 -20.18 2.67
C ILE A 7 8.22 -19.13 3.66
N GLU A 8 8.83 -19.03 4.85
CA GLU A 8 8.46 -18.03 5.87
C GLU A 8 8.57 -16.59 5.33
N LYS A 9 9.60 -16.32 4.52
CA LYS A 9 9.76 -15.03 3.84
C LYS A 9 8.65 -14.77 2.83
N VAL A 10 8.30 -15.75 2.01
CA VAL A 10 7.19 -15.65 1.05
C VAL A 10 5.88 -15.32 1.78
N GLU A 11 5.54 -16.05 2.85
CA GLU A 11 4.34 -15.80 3.63
C GLU A 11 4.30 -14.39 4.23
N THR A 12 5.45 -13.92 4.73
CA THR A 12 5.60 -12.54 5.24
C THR A 12 5.37 -11.50 4.15
N ILE A 13 5.94 -11.69 2.96
CA ILE A 13 5.78 -10.77 1.83
C ILE A 13 4.33 -10.76 1.35
N LEU A 14 3.69 -11.93 1.22
CA LEU A 14 2.28 -12.04 0.84
C LEU A 14 1.36 -11.33 1.83
N THR A 15 1.63 -11.44 3.14
CA THR A 15 0.87 -10.72 4.17
C THR A 15 0.99 -9.20 4.00
N LYS A 16 2.20 -8.70 3.72
CA LYS A 16 2.43 -7.27 3.47
C LYS A 16 1.72 -6.77 2.22
N ILE A 17 1.77 -7.56 1.14
CA ILE A 17 1.01 -7.27 -0.09
C ILE A 17 -0.49 -7.19 0.20
N GLU A 18 -1.05 -8.14 0.95
CA GLU A 18 -2.48 -8.14 1.30
C GLU A 18 -2.87 -6.88 2.12
N CYS A 19 -2.02 -6.51 3.09
CA CYS A 19 -2.21 -5.28 3.87
C CYS A 19 -2.20 -4.03 2.97
N LEU A 20 -1.19 -3.87 2.12
CA LEU A 20 -1.09 -2.72 1.20
C LEU A 20 -2.29 -2.64 0.25
N LYS A 21 -2.79 -3.77 -0.25
CA LYS A 21 -3.98 -3.79 -1.13
C LYS A 21 -5.24 -3.34 -0.39
N LYS A 22 -5.42 -3.76 0.87
CA LYS A 22 -6.54 -3.29 1.70
C LYS A 22 -6.47 -1.79 1.94
N GLU A 23 -5.30 -1.26 2.29
CA GLU A 23 -5.11 0.17 2.52
C GLU A 23 -5.31 0.98 1.23
N THR A 24 -4.75 0.51 0.11
CA THR A 24 -4.94 1.12 -1.22
C THR A 24 -6.41 1.16 -1.61
N SER A 25 -7.14 0.06 -1.42
CA SER A 25 -8.58 -0.01 -1.69
C SER A 25 -9.37 0.98 -0.82
N PHE A 26 -9.02 1.09 0.46
CA PHE A 26 -9.68 2.01 1.38
C PHE A 26 -9.45 3.48 0.98
N LEU A 27 -8.21 3.83 0.62
CA LEU A 27 -7.86 5.19 0.19
C LEU A 27 -8.50 5.55 -1.15
N ASN A 28 -8.54 4.62 -2.12
CA ASN A 28 -9.23 4.83 -3.40
C ASN A 28 -10.72 5.04 -3.20
N SER A 29 -11.37 4.23 -2.37
CA SER A 29 -12.79 4.43 -2.02
C SER A 29 -13.03 5.79 -1.35
N SER A 30 -12.14 6.20 -0.44
CA SER A 30 -12.22 7.52 0.20
C SER A 30 -12.06 8.66 -0.81
N LYS A 31 -11.15 8.49 -1.77
CA LYS A 31 -10.92 9.44 -2.85
C LYS A 31 -12.16 9.59 -3.75
N GLU A 32 -12.82 8.49 -4.11
CA GLU A 32 -14.01 8.46 -4.95
C GLU A 32 -15.25 9.05 -4.26
N ASN A 33 -15.43 8.74 -2.98
CA ASN A 33 -16.58 9.22 -2.19
C ASN A 33 -16.47 10.70 -1.77
N GLY A 34 -15.32 11.32 -2.04
CA GLY A 34 -15.03 12.69 -1.62
C GLY A 34 -14.59 12.72 -0.16
N ILE A 35 -13.33 13.12 0.08
CA ILE A 35 -12.83 13.32 1.44
C ILE A 35 -13.28 14.70 1.91
N SER A 36 -14.13 14.73 2.93
CA SER A 36 -14.60 15.97 3.54
C SER A 36 -13.52 16.60 4.41
N ASP A 37 -12.82 15.80 5.21
CA ASP A 37 -11.80 16.25 6.17
C ASP A 37 -10.59 15.30 6.16
N PHE A 38 -9.39 15.87 6.17
CA PHE A 38 -8.14 15.13 6.33
C PHE A 38 -7.26 15.85 7.35
N CYS A 39 -6.78 15.09 8.33
CA CYS A 39 -5.93 15.61 9.39
C CYS A 39 -4.55 14.99 9.26
N VAL A 40 -3.52 15.83 9.15
CA VAL A 40 -2.12 15.39 9.29
C VAL A 40 -1.60 15.75 10.66
N ARG A 41 -0.69 14.92 11.18
CA ARG A 41 0.03 15.23 12.41
C ARG A 41 1.49 15.56 12.08
N VAL A 42 1.89 16.81 12.34
CA VAL A 42 3.28 17.27 12.17
C VAL A 42 3.77 17.77 13.53
N ASN A 43 4.91 17.24 14.01
CA ASN A 43 5.46 17.59 15.33
C ASN A 43 4.43 17.48 16.46
N HIS A 44 3.63 16.41 16.45
CA HIS A 44 2.52 16.15 17.37
C HIS A 44 1.32 17.10 17.31
N VAL A 45 1.33 18.10 16.42
CA VAL A 45 0.22 19.05 16.19
C VAL A 45 -0.63 18.58 15.00
N TYR A 46 -1.95 18.66 15.14
CA TYR A 46 -2.89 18.31 14.07
C TYR A 46 -3.21 19.52 13.20
N PHE A 47 -3.18 19.33 11.89
CA PHE A 47 -3.54 20.34 10.90
C PHE A 47 -4.69 19.79 10.06
N GLU A 48 -5.76 20.57 9.95
CA GLU A 48 -6.82 20.36 8.98
C GLU A 48 -6.36 20.90 7.63
N ILE A 49 -6.67 20.16 6.56
CA ILE A 49 -6.20 20.45 5.22
C ILE A 49 -7.38 20.54 4.26
N ASP A 50 -7.36 21.52 3.36
CA ASP A 50 -8.40 21.68 2.34
C ASP A 50 -8.41 20.52 1.32
N GLY A 51 -9.58 20.25 0.76
CA GLY A 51 -9.79 19.10 -0.13
C GLY A 51 -8.86 19.02 -1.36
N VAL A 52 -8.34 20.14 -1.87
CA VAL A 52 -7.40 20.12 -3.01
C VAL A 52 -6.05 19.55 -2.57
N LEU A 53 -5.56 19.98 -1.40
CA LEU A 53 -4.31 19.45 -0.85
C LEU A 53 -4.47 18.00 -0.37
N VAL A 54 -5.66 17.61 0.13
CA VAL A 54 -5.97 16.21 0.44
C VAL A 54 -5.78 15.30 -0.78
N GLN A 55 -6.33 15.68 -1.93
CA GLN A 55 -6.21 14.88 -3.16
C GLN A 55 -4.74 14.70 -3.59
N LYS A 56 -3.92 15.73 -3.42
CA LYS A 56 -2.47 15.64 -3.70
C LYS A 56 -1.77 14.67 -2.75
N ILE A 57 -2.06 14.77 -1.46
CA ILE A 57 -1.46 13.89 -0.44
C ILE A 57 -1.87 12.43 -0.69
N LEU A 58 -3.16 12.17 -0.96
CA LEU A 58 -3.62 10.82 -1.30
C LEU A 58 -2.89 10.24 -2.51
N ASN A 59 -2.72 11.03 -3.57
CA ASN A 59 -2.02 10.55 -4.77
C ASN A 59 -0.58 10.18 -4.44
N ILE A 60 0.13 10.97 -3.64
CA ILE A 60 1.50 10.66 -3.20
C ILE A 60 1.52 9.36 -2.39
N ILE A 61 0.61 9.19 -1.42
CA ILE A 61 0.53 7.96 -0.61
C ILE A 61 0.26 6.74 -1.50
N LEU A 62 -0.65 6.86 -2.47
CA LEU A 62 -0.98 5.78 -3.41
C LEU A 62 0.20 5.45 -4.34
N GLU A 63 0.95 6.45 -4.79
CA GLU A 63 2.19 6.25 -5.56
C GLU A 63 3.24 5.49 -4.75
N ASP A 64 3.45 5.87 -3.48
CA ASP A 64 4.37 5.19 -2.56
C ASP A 64 3.95 3.74 -2.30
N PHE A 65 2.65 3.49 -2.09
CA PHE A 65 2.13 2.13 -1.92
C PHE A 65 2.33 1.26 -3.16
N ASN A 66 2.10 1.82 -4.35
CA ASN A 66 2.37 1.10 -5.60
C ASN A 66 3.86 0.79 -5.78
N TYR A 67 4.74 1.70 -5.40
CA TYR A 67 6.19 1.47 -5.42
C TYR A 67 6.58 0.34 -4.47
N GLU A 68 6.05 0.34 -3.25
CA GLU A 68 6.31 -0.71 -2.25
C GLU A 68 5.76 -2.08 -2.70
N LEU A 69 4.54 -2.10 -3.24
CA LEU A 69 3.92 -3.31 -3.81
C LEU A 69 4.79 -3.91 -4.91
N ASN A 70 5.27 -3.09 -5.85
CA ASN A 70 6.17 -3.54 -6.92
C ASN A 70 7.48 -4.10 -6.37
N GLY A 71 8.02 -3.50 -5.30
CA GLY A 71 9.18 -4.02 -4.59
C GLY A 71 8.95 -5.44 -4.07
N TYR A 72 7.83 -5.66 -3.38
CA TYR A 72 7.45 -6.98 -2.87
C TYR A 72 7.23 -8.02 -3.97
N VAL A 73 6.62 -7.63 -5.10
CA VAL A 73 6.45 -8.52 -6.25
C VAL A 73 7.80 -8.94 -6.83
N GLU A 74 8.75 -8.01 -6.97
CA GLU A 74 10.10 -8.35 -7.43
C GLU A 74 10.88 -9.20 -6.40
N GLU A 75 10.68 -9.00 -5.10
CA GLU A 75 11.24 -9.87 -4.05
C GLU A 75 10.71 -11.32 -4.17
N LEU A 76 9.39 -11.50 -4.38
CA LEU A 76 8.79 -12.83 -4.61
C LEU A 76 9.39 -13.50 -5.84
N LYS A 77 9.56 -12.76 -6.93
CA LYS A 77 10.17 -13.26 -8.17
C LYS A 77 11.62 -13.71 -7.97
N GLN A 78 12.40 -13.00 -7.16
CA GLN A 78 13.76 -13.42 -6.78
C GLN A 78 13.77 -14.72 -5.95
N LEU A 79 12.71 -14.98 -5.20
CA LEU A 79 12.49 -16.23 -4.47
C LEU A 79 11.91 -17.36 -5.36
N GLY A 80 11.68 -17.09 -6.65
CA GLY A 80 11.13 -18.06 -7.60
C GLY A 80 9.61 -18.22 -7.50
N VAL A 81 8.92 -17.25 -6.90
CA VAL A 81 7.46 -17.21 -6.78
C VAL A 81 6.90 -16.22 -7.78
N GLU A 82 6.02 -16.69 -8.66
CA GLU A 82 5.23 -15.82 -9.55
C GLU A 82 4.02 -15.29 -8.77
N TYR A 83 3.98 -13.97 -8.57
CA TYR A 83 2.82 -13.31 -7.98
C TYR A 83 1.79 -13.02 -9.07
N VAL A 84 0.57 -13.53 -8.89
CA VAL A 84 -0.58 -13.22 -9.76
C VAL A 84 -1.59 -12.44 -8.93
N ASP A 85 -1.92 -11.24 -9.40
CA ASP A 85 -2.96 -10.43 -8.76
C ASP A 85 -4.35 -10.97 -9.15
N GLU A 86 -5.02 -11.64 -8.21
CA GLU A 86 -6.37 -12.18 -8.42
C GLU A 86 -7.48 -11.11 -8.44
N THR A 87 -7.16 -9.84 -8.17
CA THR A 87 -8.11 -8.74 -8.05
C THR A 87 -7.99 -7.68 -9.16
N ALA A 88 -7.14 -7.93 -10.16
CA ALA A 88 -6.98 -7.06 -11.34
C ALA A 88 -8.11 -7.21 -12.37
#